data_AF-A0A1Z4GJS8-F1
#
_entry.id   AF-A0A1Z4GJS8-F1
#
_cell.length_a   1.000
_cell.length_b   1.000
_cell.length_c   1.000
_cell.angle_alpha   90.00
_cell.angle_beta   90.00
_cell.angle_gamma   90.00
#
_symmetry.space_group_name_H-M   'P 1'
#
loop_
_entity.id
_entity.type
_entity.pdbx_description
1 polymer ?
#
loop_
_entity_poly.entity_id
_entity_poly.type
_entity_poly.pdbx_seq_one_letter_code
_entity_poly.pdbx_strand_id
1 'polypeptide(L)'
;MYGHWYPHGRDNVTFARALLVECRAIAFSMQAIREINSHAQLVQTEDLGKTYTTAKLAYQAEFENERRWLSFDLLCGRITPTHSMWGYLLYCGMSETELKEVCQNIYCPPDIIGINHYLTSDRFLDEHLENYPTWTHGGNGWDKYADVEAVRVCTDSVAGVYTLLQEVWERYNLPMAVTEIHLSCTREEQLRWLYEVWNAVQKLQAEGVDIRAITAWALLGSYDWNSLVTRSAGYYEPGVFDLRSPQPRPTAIAKLVRDLATGNQPYHPLLNTPGWWHRPEPGNKFVVAEDAIISPTYIPDLVHTSLDLLIDGESGL
;
A
#
# COMPACT_ATOMS: atom_id res chain seq x y z
N MET A 1 -0.13 11.51 10.56
CA MET A 1 1.03 11.13 9.71
C MET A 1 2.12 10.54 10.58
N TYR A 2 2.86 9.55 10.07
CA TYR A 2 3.91 8.87 10.84
C TYR A 2 5.25 9.63 10.90
N GLY A 3 5.52 10.53 9.94
CA GLY A 3 6.74 11.35 9.89
C GLY A 3 7.96 10.62 9.31
N HIS A 4 7.75 9.48 8.63
CA HIS A 4 8.85 8.68 8.06
C HIS A 4 9.60 9.40 6.94
N TRP A 5 8.89 10.11 6.07
CA TRP A 5 9.47 10.82 4.93
C TRP A 5 9.41 12.33 5.11
N TYR A 6 10.26 13.05 4.39
CA TYR A 6 10.30 14.51 4.36
C TYR A 6 8.89 15.09 4.10
N PRO A 7 8.46 16.16 4.81
CA PRO A 7 9.22 16.98 5.76
C PRO A 7 9.26 16.43 7.21
N HIS A 8 8.99 15.14 7.42
CA HIS A 8 8.96 14.47 8.72
C HIS A 8 7.92 15.04 9.71
N GLY A 9 6.94 15.79 9.20
CA GLY A 9 5.82 16.28 10.00
C GLY A 9 4.93 15.16 10.50
N ARG A 10 4.35 15.35 11.68
CA ARG A 10 3.43 14.39 12.32
C ARG A 10 2.07 15.01 12.64
N ASP A 11 1.84 16.25 12.23
CA ASP A 11 0.64 17.02 12.49
C ASP A 11 -0.27 17.15 11.24
N ASN A 12 -1.53 17.49 11.49
CA ASN A 12 -2.55 17.60 10.46
C ASN A 12 -2.31 18.76 9.48
N VAL A 13 -1.69 19.86 9.94
CA VAL A 13 -1.41 21.02 9.08
C VAL A 13 -0.36 20.64 8.06
N THR A 14 0.74 20.02 8.49
CA THR A 14 1.78 19.54 7.57
C THR A 14 1.21 18.55 6.55
N PHE A 15 0.30 17.66 6.95
CA PHE A 15 -0.39 16.74 6.03
C PHE A 15 -1.16 17.48 4.94
N ALA A 16 -2.09 18.37 5.34
CA ALA A 16 -2.93 19.07 4.38
C ALA A 16 -2.10 19.99 3.47
N ARG A 17 -1.04 20.62 4.00
CA ARG A 17 -0.11 21.41 3.19
C ARG A 17 0.60 20.57 2.15
N ALA A 18 1.17 19.43 2.53
CA ALA A 18 1.85 18.54 1.60
C ALA A 18 0.91 18.08 0.48
N LEU A 19 -0.26 17.53 0.84
CA LEU A 19 -1.28 17.06 -0.09
C LEU A 19 -1.69 18.14 -1.11
N LEU A 20 -2.04 19.34 -0.64
CA LEU A 20 -2.51 20.41 -1.53
C LEU A 20 -1.37 20.95 -2.41
N VAL A 21 -0.15 21.04 -1.88
CA VAL A 21 1.02 21.48 -2.66
C VAL A 21 1.35 20.46 -3.75
N GLU A 22 1.33 19.17 -3.45
CA GLU A 22 1.57 18.09 -4.41
C GLU A 22 0.51 18.09 -5.51
N CYS A 23 -0.78 18.17 -5.16
CA CYS A 23 -1.86 18.24 -6.17
C CYS A 23 -1.73 19.49 -7.07
N ARG A 24 -1.37 20.65 -6.50
CA ARG A 24 -1.09 21.87 -7.28
C ARG A 24 0.10 21.68 -8.21
N ALA A 25 1.18 21.08 -7.71
CA ALA A 25 2.38 20.83 -8.48
C ALA A 25 2.09 19.89 -9.66
N ILE A 26 1.28 18.85 -9.46
CA ILE A 26 0.82 17.95 -10.52
C ILE A 26 0.06 18.73 -11.59
N ALA A 27 -0.98 19.48 -11.19
CA ALA A 27 -1.82 20.22 -12.12
C ALA A 27 -1.02 21.25 -12.95
N PHE A 28 -0.17 22.05 -12.31
CA PHE A 28 0.65 23.05 -12.98
C PHE A 28 1.75 22.43 -13.85
N SER A 29 2.33 21.30 -13.42
CA SER A 29 3.29 20.57 -14.24
C SER A 29 2.63 20.05 -15.51
N MET A 30 1.44 19.47 -15.40
CA MET A 30 0.70 18.98 -16.56
C MET A 30 0.24 20.10 -17.49
N GLN A 31 -0.12 21.28 -16.96
CA GLN A 31 -0.37 22.46 -17.77
C GLN A 31 0.86 22.83 -18.60
N ALA A 32 2.02 23.00 -17.96
CA ALA A 32 3.26 23.36 -18.63
C ALA A 32 3.72 22.29 -19.64
N ILE A 33 3.57 21.00 -19.29
CA ILE A 33 3.87 19.89 -20.21
C ILE A 33 2.96 19.95 -21.44
N ARG A 34 1.66 20.22 -21.26
CA ARG A 34 0.67 20.26 -22.35
C ARG A 34 0.78 21.51 -23.22
N GLU A 35 1.42 22.58 -22.75
CA GLU A 35 1.82 23.71 -23.60
C GLU A 35 2.86 23.29 -24.66
N ILE A 36 3.72 22.31 -24.34
CA ILE A 36 4.75 21.79 -25.26
C ILE A 36 4.22 20.60 -26.07
N ASN A 37 3.54 19.67 -25.41
CA ASN A 37 2.96 18.47 -25.99
C ASN A 37 1.49 18.35 -25.58
N SER A 38 0.59 18.86 -26.42
CA SER A 38 -0.87 18.82 -26.17
C SER A 38 -1.45 17.41 -26.05
N HIS A 39 -0.71 16.37 -26.44
CA HIS A 39 -1.12 14.97 -26.34
C HIS A 39 -0.56 14.26 -25.10
N ALA A 40 0.18 14.95 -24.23
CA ALA A 40 0.72 14.35 -23.01
C ALA A 40 -0.40 13.91 -22.06
N GLN A 41 -0.31 12.65 -21.62
CA GLN A 41 -1.26 12.02 -20.71
C GLN A 41 -0.69 11.93 -19.30
N LEU A 42 -1.52 12.19 -18.29
CA LEU A 42 -1.19 12.04 -16.88
C LEU A 42 -1.55 10.63 -16.40
N VAL A 43 -0.55 9.89 -15.91
CA VAL A 43 -0.77 8.74 -15.02
C VAL A 43 -0.55 9.24 -13.60
N GLN A 44 -1.63 9.40 -12.82
CA GLN A 44 -1.53 9.77 -11.40
C GLN A 44 -1.56 8.50 -10.57
N THR A 45 -0.54 8.26 -9.77
CA THR A 45 -0.40 7.04 -8.96
C THR A 45 -0.67 7.30 -7.49
N GLU A 46 -1.38 6.39 -6.83
CA GLU A 46 -1.54 6.40 -5.36
C GLU A 46 -1.36 4.99 -4.79
N ASP A 47 -0.75 4.87 -3.60
CA ASP A 47 -0.83 3.66 -2.79
C ASP A 47 -2.22 3.57 -2.18
N LEU A 48 -2.94 2.52 -2.55
CA LEU A 48 -4.33 2.34 -2.19
C LEU A 48 -4.50 1.06 -1.38
N GLY A 49 -5.00 1.23 -0.17
CA GLY A 49 -5.44 0.16 0.71
C GLY A 49 -6.82 0.45 1.29
N LYS A 50 -7.37 -0.53 2.00
CA LYS A 50 -8.60 -0.42 2.75
C LYS A 50 -8.33 -0.61 4.24
N THR A 51 -8.98 0.22 5.06
CA THR A 51 -8.89 0.14 6.51
C THR A 51 -10.08 -0.63 7.05
N TYR A 52 -9.77 -1.62 7.87
CA TYR A 52 -10.69 -2.46 8.64
C TYR A 52 -10.51 -2.18 10.11
N THR A 53 -11.52 -2.47 10.90
CA THR A 53 -11.42 -2.26 12.34
C THR A 53 -12.28 -3.26 13.11
N THR A 54 -12.08 -3.31 14.41
CA THR A 54 -13.10 -3.77 15.35
C THR A 54 -14.31 -2.83 15.39
N ALA A 55 -15.41 -3.28 16.01
CA ALA A 55 -16.67 -2.55 16.01
C ALA A 55 -16.57 -1.15 16.67
N LYS A 56 -15.76 -0.99 17.72
CA LYS A 56 -15.61 0.28 18.43
C LYS A 56 -15.02 1.38 17.52
N LEU A 57 -14.14 1.00 16.59
CA LEU A 57 -13.38 1.91 15.75
C LEU A 57 -13.98 2.08 14.35
N ALA A 58 -15.21 1.62 14.10
CA ALA A 58 -15.85 1.70 12.79
C ALA A 58 -15.85 3.11 12.19
N TYR A 59 -16.03 4.15 13.03
CA TYR A 59 -15.95 5.55 12.61
C TYR A 59 -14.58 5.93 12.02
N GLN A 60 -13.49 5.34 12.55
CA GLN A 60 -12.14 5.58 12.06
C GLN A 60 -11.93 4.86 10.72
N ALA A 61 -12.45 3.64 10.57
CA ALA A 61 -12.44 2.92 9.31
C ALA A 61 -13.14 3.72 8.21
N GLU A 62 -14.36 4.21 8.49
CA GLU A 62 -15.15 5.05 7.58
C GLU A 62 -14.38 6.30 7.17
N PHE A 63 -13.76 6.98 8.15
CA PHE A 63 -12.94 8.16 7.90
C PHE A 63 -11.73 7.86 7.00
N GLU A 64 -10.92 6.84 7.32
CA GLU A 64 -9.71 6.51 6.53
C GLU A 64 -10.08 6.03 5.12
N ASN A 65 -11.16 5.26 4.99
CA ASN A 65 -11.63 4.77 3.70
C ASN A 65 -12.22 5.85 2.79
N GLU A 66 -12.60 7.00 3.35
CA GLU A 66 -12.93 8.20 2.58
C GLU A 66 -11.69 9.07 2.34
N ARG A 67 -10.78 9.18 3.33
CA ARG A 67 -9.55 9.98 3.24
C ARG A 67 -8.59 9.48 2.15
N ARG A 68 -8.52 8.17 1.91
CA ARG A 68 -7.65 7.57 0.89
C ARG A 68 -7.92 8.05 -0.55
N TRP A 69 -9.07 8.66 -0.81
CA TRP A 69 -9.45 9.19 -2.13
C TRP A 69 -8.99 10.64 -2.36
N LEU A 70 -8.44 11.30 -1.34
CA LEU A 70 -8.29 12.75 -1.30
C LEU A 70 -7.54 13.35 -2.50
N SER A 71 -6.39 12.81 -2.88
CA SER A 71 -5.59 13.36 -3.98
C SER A 71 -6.31 13.21 -5.33
N PHE A 72 -6.89 12.04 -5.60
CA PHE A 72 -7.73 11.84 -6.79
C PHE A 72 -8.96 12.73 -6.80
N ASP A 73 -9.66 12.87 -5.67
CA ASP A 73 -10.84 13.73 -5.57
C ASP A 73 -10.49 15.21 -5.76
N LEU A 74 -9.35 15.67 -5.25
CA LEU A 74 -8.84 17.02 -5.48
C LEU A 74 -8.57 17.25 -6.96
N LEU A 75 -7.78 16.37 -7.59
CA LEU A 75 -7.42 16.49 -9.01
C LEU A 75 -8.63 16.36 -9.95
N CYS A 76 -9.61 15.54 -9.59
CA CYS A 76 -10.86 15.38 -10.34
C CYS A 76 -11.91 16.46 -10.04
N GLY A 77 -11.61 17.45 -9.17
CA GLY A 77 -12.52 18.55 -8.84
C GLY A 77 -13.75 18.13 -8.02
N ARG A 78 -13.66 17.03 -7.25
CA ARG A 78 -14.75 16.50 -6.42
C ARG A 78 -14.84 17.12 -5.03
N ILE A 79 -13.72 17.66 -4.52
CA ILE A 79 -13.69 18.36 -3.24
C ILE A 79 -14.40 19.72 -3.36
N THR A 80 -15.57 19.82 -2.76
CA THR A 80 -16.41 21.02 -2.69
C THR A 80 -16.89 21.25 -1.24
N PRO A 81 -17.48 22.40 -0.89
CA PRO A 81 -17.98 22.66 0.47
C PRO A 81 -18.97 21.63 1.02
N THR A 82 -19.62 20.83 0.16
CA THR A 82 -20.54 19.76 0.56
C THR A 82 -19.88 18.39 0.65
N HIS A 83 -18.60 18.27 0.27
CA HIS A 83 -17.86 17.01 0.32
C HIS A 83 -17.53 16.63 1.78
N SER A 84 -17.60 15.33 2.10
CA SER A 84 -17.32 14.77 3.43
C SER A 84 -15.97 15.22 4.01
N MET A 85 -14.93 15.24 3.16
CA MET A 85 -13.58 15.65 3.54
C MET A 85 -13.33 17.16 3.58
N TRP A 86 -14.29 18.01 3.19
CA TRP A 86 -14.11 19.46 3.23
C TRP A 86 -13.88 19.96 4.67
N GLY A 87 -14.76 19.55 5.59
CA GLY A 87 -14.63 19.89 7.01
C GLY A 87 -13.34 19.37 7.63
N TYR A 88 -12.87 18.20 7.18
CA TYR A 88 -11.59 17.65 7.61
C TYR A 88 -10.40 18.51 7.18
N LEU A 89 -10.36 18.97 5.92
CA LEU A 89 -9.30 19.86 5.45
C LEU A 89 -9.28 21.20 6.19
N LEU A 90 -10.45 21.74 6.55
CA LEU A 90 -10.54 22.91 7.42
C LEU A 90 -10.01 22.62 8.84
N TYR A 91 -10.37 21.46 9.40
CA TYR A 91 -9.85 21.00 10.68
C TYR A 91 -8.32 20.81 10.67
N CYS A 92 -7.75 20.41 9.53
CA CYS A 92 -6.31 20.37 9.29
C CYS A 92 -5.67 21.78 9.17
N GLY A 93 -6.41 22.86 9.39
CA GLY A 93 -5.88 24.22 9.40
C GLY A 93 -5.83 24.90 8.03
N MET A 94 -6.51 24.37 7.02
CA MET A 94 -6.72 25.10 5.76
C MET A 94 -7.84 26.12 5.95
N SER A 95 -7.63 27.35 5.49
CA SER A 95 -8.72 28.33 5.50
C SER A 95 -9.72 28.02 4.39
N GLU A 96 -10.99 28.39 4.58
CA GLU A 96 -12.03 28.17 3.57
C GLU A 96 -11.72 28.91 2.25
N THR A 97 -11.17 30.13 2.36
CA THR A 97 -10.74 30.92 1.19
C THR A 97 -9.64 30.21 0.42
N GLU A 98 -8.61 29.73 1.13
CA GLU A 98 -7.51 28.99 0.53
C GLU A 98 -7.98 27.71 -0.15
N LEU A 99 -8.83 26.92 0.53
CA LEU A 99 -9.28 25.65 -0.02
C LEU A 99 -10.14 25.87 -1.29
N LYS A 100 -10.98 26.90 -1.31
CA LYS A 100 -11.73 27.32 -2.51
C LYS A 100 -10.80 27.73 -3.65
N GLU A 101 -9.79 28.54 -3.36
CA GLU A 101 -8.81 29.00 -4.36
C GLU A 101 -8.03 27.81 -4.93
N VAL A 102 -7.57 26.88 -4.08
CA VAL A 102 -6.87 25.68 -4.53
C VAL A 102 -7.77 24.83 -5.41
N CYS A 103 -8.98 24.48 -4.96
CA CYS A 103 -9.90 23.63 -5.72
C CYS A 103 -10.30 24.23 -7.09
N GLN A 104 -10.31 25.56 -7.22
CA GLN A 104 -10.55 26.24 -8.50
C GLN A 104 -9.39 26.10 -9.50
N ASN A 105 -8.16 25.92 -9.02
CA ASN A 105 -6.95 26.00 -9.84
C ASN A 105 -6.26 24.66 -10.10
N ILE A 106 -6.70 23.55 -9.48
CA ILE A 106 -6.02 22.25 -9.56
C ILE A 106 -6.77 21.18 -10.34
N TYR A 107 -7.80 21.55 -11.10
CA TYR A 107 -8.53 20.59 -11.93
C TYR A 107 -7.60 19.98 -12.99
N CYS A 108 -7.20 18.73 -12.77
CA CYS A 108 -6.31 17.96 -13.61
C CYS A 108 -6.62 16.48 -13.45
N PRO A 109 -7.81 16.01 -13.88
CA PRO A 109 -8.15 14.60 -13.78
C PRO A 109 -7.10 13.77 -14.53
N PRO A 110 -6.67 12.62 -13.98
CA PRO A 110 -5.73 11.77 -14.65
C PRO A 110 -6.33 11.17 -15.92
N ASP A 111 -5.50 11.00 -16.94
CA ASP A 111 -5.86 10.24 -18.14
C ASP A 111 -5.90 8.73 -17.83
N ILE A 112 -5.06 8.29 -16.87
CA ILE A 112 -5.03 6.94 -16.31
C ILE A 112 -4.84 7.03 -14.79
N ILE A 113 -5.73 6.41 -14.02
CA ILE A 113 -5.55 6.21 -12.58
C ILE A 113 -4.57 5.07 -12.35
N GLY A 114 -3.42 5.38 -11.75
CA GLY A 114 -2.42 4.41 -11.32
C GLY A 114 -2.69 3.94 -9.89
N ILE A 115 -2.78 2.64 -9.68
CA ILE A 115 -2.94 2.03 -8.36
C ILE A 115 -1.67 1.28 -7.98
N ASN A 116 -1.02 1.73 -6.92
CA ASN A 116 0.01 0.99 -6.24
C ASN A 116 -0.68 0.16 -5.15
N HIS A 117 -0.44 -1.16 -5.13
CA HIS A 117 -1.04 -2.02 -4.12
C HIS A 117 -0.11 -3.17 -3.74
N TYR A 118 0.14 -3.26 -2.44
CA TYR A 118 0.95 -4.28 -1.81
C TYR A 118 0.05 -5.16 -0.96
N LEU A 119 0.43 -6.42 -0.76
CA LEU A 119 -0.35 -7.34 0.09
C LEU A 119 -0.59 -6.80 1.51
N THR A 120 0.28 -5.90 1.96
CA THR A 120 0.26 -5.25 3.28
C THR A 120 -0.34 -3.84 3.26
N SER A 121 -0.86 -3.36 2.12
CA SER A 121 -1.47 -2.03 2.00
C SER A 121 -2.77 -1.92 2.81
N ASP A 122 -3.54 -3.01 2.91
CA ASP A 122 -4.74 -3.03 3.74
C ASP A 122 -4.38 -3.04 5.23
N ARG A 123 -5.07 -2.23 6.01
CA ARG A 123 -4.78 -1.97 7.43
C ARG A 123 -5.93 -2.47 8.30
N PHE A 124 -5.60 -2.94 9.50
CA PHE A 124 -6.58 -3.27 10.53
C PHE A 124 -6.26 -2.47 11.80
N LEU A 125 -7.25 -1.72 12.30
CA LEU A 125 -7.14 -0.99 13.56
C LEU A 125 -7.89 -1.72 14.67
N ASP A 126 -7.19 -2.03 15.76
CA ASP A 126 -7.71 -2.80 16.88
C ASP A 126 -7.54 -2.04 18.20
N GLU A 127 -8.60 -1.93 19.00
CA GLU A 127 -8.56 -1.29 20.32
C GLU A 127 -7.85 -2.13 21.39
N HIS A 128 -7.66 -3.43 21.15
CA HIS A 128 -7.03 -4.38 22.08
C HIS A 128 -5.50 -4.37 21.93
N LEU A 129 -4.89 -3.26 22.34
CA LEU A 129 -3.44 -3.00 22.22
C LEU A 129 -2.58 -4.15 22.74
N GLU A 130 -3.00 -4.81 23.82
CA GLU A 130 -2.29 -5.91 24.48
C GLU A 130 -2.05 -7.13 23.57
N ASN A 131 -2.82 -7.26 22.49
CA ASN A 131 -2.66 -8.34 21.51
C ASN A 131 -1.53 -8.07 20.51
N TYR A 132 -0.99 -6.85 20.48
CA TYR A 132 -0.06 -6.39 19.46
C TYR A 132 1.21 -5.78 20.06
N PRO A 133 2.35 -5.85 19.34
CA PRO A 133 3.58 -5.23 19.79
C PRO A 133 3.45 -3.71 19.94
N THR A 134 4.18 -3.14 20.90
CA THR A 134 4.10 -1.71 21.25
C THR A 134 4.45 -0.77 20.11
N TRP A 135 5.27 -1.19 19.15
CA TRP A 135 5.60 -0.38 17.97
C TRP A 135 4.44 -0.22 16.97
N THR A 136 3.39 -1.05 17.09
CA THR A 136 2.15 -0.92 16.30
C THR A 136 1.13 0.01 16.95
N HIS A 137 1.35 0.41 18.21
CA HIS A 137 0.40 1.21 18.98
C HIS A 137 0.41 2.66 18.50
N GLY A 138 -0.77 3.15 18.13
CA GLY A 138 -1.01 4.50 17.68
C GLY A 138 -2.34 5.04 18.20
N GLY A 139 -2.92 5.97 17.45
CA GLY A 139 -4.22 6.55 17.77
C GLY A 139 -4.52 7.79 16.93
N ASN A 140 -5.79 8.20 16.95
CA ASN A 140 -6.27 9.42 16.27
C ASN A 140 -6.38 10.63 17.22
N GLY A 141 -5.92 10.48 18.48
CA GLY A 141 -6.07 11.48 19.54
C GLY A 141 -7.35 11.36 20.35
N TRP A 142 -8.31 10.51 19.94
CA TRP A 142 -9.53 10.19 20.68
C TRP A 142 -9.48 8.77 21.24
N ASP A 143 -9.19 7.80 20.38
CA ASP A 143 -8.93 6.41 20.74
C ASP A 143 -7.47 6.05 20.45
N LYS A 144 -6.95 5.13 21.26
CA LYS A 144 -5.70 4.41 20.98
C LYS A 144 -6.05 3.07 20.35
N TYR A 145 -5.23 2.65 19.40
CA TYR A 145 -5.40 1.38 18.69
C TYR A 145 -4.07 0.89 18.14
N ALA A 146 -3.96 -0.41 17.92
CA ALA A 146 -2.88 -1.01 17.15
C ALA A 146 -3.20 -0.85 15.67
N ASP A 147 -2.23 -0.44 14.88
CA ASP A 147 -2.32 -0.33 13.42
C ASP A 147 -1.42 -1.39 12.80
N VAL A 148 -2.04 -2.41 12.19
CA VAL A 148 -1.35 -3.60 11.66
C VAL A 148 -1.83 -3.94 10.25
N GLU A 149 -1.07 -4.76 9.53
CA GLU A 149 -1.49 -5.24 8.21
C GLU A 149 -2.73 -6.14 8.33
N ALA A 150 -3.80 -5.83 7.60
CA ALA A 150 -5.06 -6.56 7.68
C ALA A 150 -4.91 -8.05 7.33
N VAL A 151 -4.03 -8.37 6.38
CA VAL A 151 -3.70 -9.75 5.99
C VAL A 151 -3.18 -10.62 7.13
N ARG A 152 -2.71 -10.02 8.23
CA ARG A 152 -2.22 -10.76 9.42
C ARG A 152 -3.28 -11.01 10.48
N VAL A 153 -4.45 -10.39 10.35
CA VAL A 153 -5.52 -10.43 11.35
C VAL A 153 -6.81 -11.01 10.78
N CYS A 154 -7.18 -10.58 9.58
CA CYS A 154 -8.41 -10.96 8.92
C CYS A 154 -8.20 -12.24 8.10
N THR A 155 -8.77 -13.36 8.56
CA THR A 155 -8.61 -14.66 7.89
C THR A 155 -9.48 -14.85 6.65
N ASP A 156 -10.61 -14.14 6.55
CA ASP A 156 -11.64 -14.44 5.54
C ASP A 156 -12.29 -13.19 4.89
N SER A 157 -11.90 -11.97 5.27
CA SER A 157 -12.72 -10.76 5.03
C SER A 157 -12.00 -9.52 4.49
N VAL A 158 -10.74 -9.65 4.06
CA VAL A 158 -10.05 -8.54 3.40
C VAL A 158 -10.54 -8.42 1.96
N ALA A 159 -10.91 -7.20 1.56
CA ALA A 159 -11.25 -6.91 0.18
C ALA A 159 -9.98 -7.09 -0.65
N GLY A 160 -9.93 -8.15 -1.45
CA GLY A 160 -8.80 -8.36 -2.34
C GLY A 160 -8.69 -7.25 -3.38
N VAL A 161 -7.54 -7.19 -4.06
CA VAL A 161 -7.25 -6.22 -5.13
C VAL A 161 -8.37 -6.09 -6.17
N TYR A 162 -9.12 -7.16 -6.43
CA TYR A 162 -10.31 -7.14 -7.30
C TYR A 162 -11.34 -6.11 -6.82
N THR A 163 -11.76 -6.17 -5.56
CA THR A 163 -12.77 -5.26 -4.98
C THR A 163 -12.22 -3.84 -4.91
N LEU A 164 -10.93 -3.68 -4.57
CA LEU A 164 -10.29 -2.37 -4.52
C LEU A 164 -10.33 -1.68 -5.90
N LEU A 165 -9.91 -2.37 -6.96
CA LEU A 165 -9.93 -1.83 -8.32
C LEU A 165 -11.36 -1.59 -8.83
N GLN A 166 -12.31 -2.42 -8.43
CA GLN A 166 -13.72 -2.19 -8.71
C GLN A 166 -14.23 -0.89 -8.07
N GLU A 167 -13.89 -0.62 -6.80
CA GLU A 167 -14.25 0.64 -6.13
C GLU A 167 -13.66 1.87 -6.83
N VAL A 168 -12.42 1.78 -7.33
CA VAL A 168 -11.79 2.85 -8.12
C VAL A 168 -12.57 3.10 -9.41
N TRP A 169 -12.91 2.03 -10.14
CA TRP A 169 -13.68 2.12 -11.37
C TRP A 169 -15.08 2.70 -11.14
N GLU A 170 -15.79 2.23 -10.12
CA GLU A 170 -17.12 2.73 -9.76
C GLU A 170 -17.07 4.20 -9.32
N ARG A 171 -16.02 4.61 -8.59
CA ARG A 171 -15.89 5.99 -8.13
C ARG A 171 -15.57 6.92 -9.29
N TYR A 172 -14.58 6.61 -10.12
CA TYR A 172 -14.04 7.56 -11.11
C TYR A 172 -14.46 7.29 -12.55
N ASN A 173 -14.71 6.03 -12.92
CA ASN A 173 -15.01 5.60 -14.29
C ASN A 173 -14.00 6.15 -15.31
N LEU A 174 -12.73 6.13 -14.93
CA LEU A 174 -11.58 6.53 -15.74
C LEU A 174 -10.69 5.31 -16.00
N PRO A 175 -9.93 5.29 -17.10
CA PRO A 175 -8.98 4.21 -17.38
C PRO A 175 -7.99 4.03 -16.22
N MET A 176 -7.58 2.79 -15.96
CA MET A 176 -6.70 2.45 -14.84
C MET A 176 -5.46 1.68 -15.27
N ALA A 177 -4.44 1.72 -14.42
CA ALA A 177 -3.29 0.82 -14.47
C ALA A 177 -2.92 0.42 -13.05
N VAL A 178 -2.50 -0.83 -12.86
CA VAL A 178 -1.86 -1.22 -11.60
C VAL A 178 -0.38 -0.89 -11.73
N THR A 179 0.04 0.22 -11.10
CA THR A 179 1.34 0.88 -11.34
C THR A 179 2.46 0.41 -10.42
N GLU A 180 2.12 -0.21 -9.29
CA GLU A 180 3.09 -0.94 -8.48
C GLU A 180 2.43 -2.16 -7.85
N ILE A 181 3.07 -3.31 -8.03
CA ILE A 181 2.76 -4.56 -7.34
C ILE A 181 4.07 -5.18 -6.92
N HIS A 182 4.20 -5.43 -5.63
CA HIS A 182 5.35 -6.14 -5.09
C HIS A 182 5.01 -6.81 -3.77
N LEU A 183 5.81 -7.80 -3.39
CA LEU A 183 5.74 -8.42 -2.08
C LEU A 183 7.17 -8.70 -1.58
N SER A 184 7.55 -8.04 -0.49
CA SER A 184 8.83 -8.33 0.18
C SER A 184 8.72 -9.64 0.94
N CYS A 185 9.04 -10.74 0.25
CA CYS A 185 8.92 -12.09 0.75
C CYS A 185 9.80 -13.05 -0.07
N THR A 186 9.60 -14.35 0.11
CA THR A 186 10.24 -15.37 -0.71
C THR A 186 9.86 -15.21 -2.18
N ARG A 187 10.74 -15.69 -3.06
CA ARG A 187 10.52 -15.72 -4.51
C ARG A 187 9.21 -16.39 -4.88
N GLU A 188 8.85 -17.46 -4.19
CA GLU A 188 7.64 -18.24 -4.39
C GLU A 188 6.39 -17.38 -4.17
N GLU A 189 6.38 -16.59 -3.09
CA GLU A 189 5.26 -15.74 -2.72
C GLU A 189 5.18 -14.49 -3.60
N GLN A 190 6.31 -13.93 -4.04
CA GLN A 190 6.34 -12.87 -5.05
C GLN A 190 5.65 -13.28 -6.36
N LEU A 191 5.91 -14.51 -6.83
CA LEU A 191 5.26 -15.05 -8.03
C LEU A 191 3.75 -15.18 -7.85
N ARG A 192 3.31 -15.68 -6.69
CA ARG A 192 1.88 -15.85 -6.38
C ARG A 192 1.17 -14.51 -6.31
N TRP A 193 1.75 -13.52 -5.64
CA TRP A 193 1.15 -12.20 -5.50
C TRP A 193 0.95 -11.53 -6.85
N LEU A 194 2.01 -11.45 -7.67
CA LEU A 194 1.91 -10.86 -9.01
C LEU A 194 0.87 -11.59 -9.88
N TYR A 195 0.84 -12.92 -9.82
CA TYR A 195 -0.11 -13.72 -10.60
C TYR A 195 -1.55 -13.57 -10.10
N GLU A 196 -1.77 -13.43 -8.79
CA GLU A 196 -3.08 -13.16 -8.20
C GLU A 196 -3.64 -11.82 -8.68
N VAL A 197 -2.83 -10.75 -8.63
CA VAL A 197 -3.25 -9.44 -9.14
C VAL A 197 -3.50 -9.48 -10.65
N TRP A 198 -2.64 -10.18 -11.42
CA TRP A 198 -2.88 -10.39 -12.85
C TRP A 198 -4.24 -11.03 -13.13
N ASN A 199 -4.58 -12.10 -12.42
CA ASN A 199 -5.87 -12.79 -12.60
C ASN A 199 -7.06 -11.90 -12.20
N ALA A 200 -6.93 -11.10 -11.13
CA ALA A 200 -7.95 -10.15 -10.73
C ALA A 200 -8.20 -9.08 -11.80
N VAL A 201 -7.14 -8.53 -12.39
CA VAL A 201 -7.23 -7.55 -13.48
C VAL A 201 -7.87 -8.17 -14.73
N GLN A 202 -7.44 -9.37 -15.14
CA GLN A 202 -8.03 -10.07 -16.28
C GLN A 202 -9.54 -10.31 -16.09
N LYS A 203 -9.96 -10.65 -14.86
CA LYS A 203 -11.37 -10.81 -14.52
C LYS A 203 -12.13 -9.48 -14.64
N LEU A 204 -11.61 -8.40 -14.09
CA LEU A 204 -12.24 -7.07 -14.18
C LEU A 204 -12.33 -6.56 -15.63
N GLN A 205 -11.29 -6.79 -16.44
CA GLN A 205 -11.33 -6.47 -17.87
C GLN A 205 -12.43 -7.25 -18.60
N ALA A 206 -12.60 -8.54 -18.28
CA ALA A 206 -13.69 -9.35 -18.84
C ALA A 206 -15.09 -8.86 -18.42
N GLU A 207 -15.17 -8.16 -17.29
CA GLU A 207 -16.39 -7.53 -16.76
C GLU A 207 -16.58 -6.08 -17.26
N GLY A 208 -15.68 -5.58 -18.12
CA GLY A 208 -15.81 -4.30 -18.81
C GLY A 208 -15.07 -3.12 -18.17
N VAL A 209 -14.21 -3.37 -17.17
CA VAL A 209 -13.37 -2.34 -16.55
C VAL A 209 -12.17 -2.00 -17.46
N ASP A 210 -11.95 -0.72 -17.77
CA ASP A 210 -10.82 -0.27 -18.61
C ASP A 210 -9.50 -0.23 -17.81
N ILE A 211 -8.87 -1.41 -17.65
CA ILE A 211 -7.52 -1.54 -17.09
C ILE A 211 -6.52 -1.72 -18.24
N ARG A 212 -5.51 -0.88 -18.32
CA ARG A 212 -4.61 -0.80 -19.49
C ARG A 212 -3.24 -1.41 -19.26
N ALA A 213 -2.79 -1.49 -18.02
CA ALA A 213 -1.45 -1.97 -17.71
C ALA A 213 -1.35 -2.56 -16.29
N ILE A 214 -0.36 -3.42 -16.14
CA ILE A 214 0.16 -3.90 -14.85
C ILE A 214 1.68 -3.78 -14.90
N THR A 215 2.29 -3.22 -13.88
CA THR A 215 3.75 -3.10 -13.75
C THR A 215 4.26 -3.84 -12.51
N ALA A 216 5.37 -4.55 -12.68
CA ALA A 216 6.06 -5.22 -11.58
C ALA A 216 6.99 -4.22 -10.89
N TRP A 217 6.67 -3.86 -9.64
CA TRP A 217 7.60 -3.10 -8.82
C TRP A 217 8.56 -4.08 -8.15
N ALA A 218 9.87 -3.88 -8.14
CA ALA A 218 10.62 -2.96 -8.99
C ALA A 218 11.29 -3.71 -10.13
N LEU A 219 11.52 -3.05 -11.27
CA LEU A 219 12.32 -3.63 -12.36
C LEU A 219 13.74 -3.98 -11.84
N LEU A 220 14.32 -3.06 -11.10
CA LEU A 220 15.61 -3.19 -10.43
C LEU A 220 15.39 -3.13 -8.92
N GLY A 221 16.07 -4.00 -8.17
CA GLY A 221 15.91 -4.06 -6.72
C GLY A 221 16.29 -2.77 -5.97
N SER A 222 15.85 -2.67 -4.71
CA SER A 222 16.01 -1.50 -3.85
C SER A 222 16.72 -1.85 -2.54
N TYR A 223 17.42 -0.87 -1.96
CA TYR A 223 18.03 -1.00 -0.64
C TYR A 223 17.12 -0.44 0.45
N ASP A 224 17.03 -1.15 1.58
CA ASP A 224 16.36 -0.75 2.82
C ASP A 224 14.87 -0.35 2.69
N TRP A 225 14.24 -0.69 1.55
CA TRP A 225 12.83 -0.42 1.28
C TRP A 225 11.89 -1.16 2.24
N ASN A 226 12.31 -2.35 2.71
CA ASN A 226 11.62 -3.10 3.77
C ASN A 226 11.52 -2.31 5.09
N SER A 227 12.30 -1.25 5.25
CA SER A 227 12.24 -0.33 6.39
C SER A 227 11.75 1.06 6.01
N LEU A 228 11.11 1.22 4.84
CA LEU A 228 10.67 2.51 4.30
C LEU A 228 11.81 3.52 4.16
N VAL A 229 13.05 3.03 3.99
CA VAL A 229 14.29 3.84 3.96
C VAL A 229 14.50 4.66 5.24
N THR A 230 13.92 4.24 6.36
CA THR A 230 14.09 4.90 7.67
C THR A 230 15.30 4.40 8.44
N ARG A 231 15.93 3.32 7.96
CA ARG A 231 17.15 2.71 8.51
C ARG A 231 18.16 2.50 7.40
N SER A 232 19.45 2.65 7.71
CA SER A 232 20.56 2.29 6.82
C SER A 232 21.10 0.92 7.24
N ALA A 233 20.42 -0.14 6.82
CA ALA A 233 20.77 -1.53 7.16
C ALA A 233 21.53 -2.23 6.02
N GLY A 234 21.58 -1.63 4.82
CA GLY A 234 22.21 -2.22 3.65
C GLY A 234 21.48 -3.45 3.12
N TYR A 235 20.23 -3.66 3.52
CA TYR A 235 19.42 -4.79 3.07
C TYR A 235 19.01 -4.58 1.62
N TYR A 236 19.53 -5.41 0.72
CA TYR A 236 19.17 -5.38 -0.69
C TYR A 236 18.05 -6.36 -0.99
N GLU A 237 16.94 -5.82 -1.50
CA GLU A 237 15.84 -6.62 -2.02
C GLU A 237 15.86 -6.65 -3.55
N PRO A 238 15.99 -7.82 -4.20
CA PRO A 238 16.01 -7.91 -5.65
C PRO A 238 14.63 -7.64 -6.26
N GLY A 239 14.62 -7.00 -7.43
CA GLY A 239 13.42 -6.79 -8.23
C GLY A 239 13.23 -7.89 -9.29
N VAL A 240 12.68 -7.51 -10.45
CA VAL A 240 12.66 -8.35 -11.65
C VAL A 240 14.09 -8.77 -12.04
N PHE A 241 15.06 -7.87 -11.85
CA PHE A 241 16.49 -8.17 -11.96
C PHE A 241 17.22 -7.94 -10.64
N ASP A 242 18.13 -8.86 -10.33
CA ASP A 242 19.06 -8.80 -9.21
C ASP A 242 20.39 -8.18 -9.66
N LEU A 243 20.83 -7.12 -8.98
CA LEU A 243 22.00 -6.34 -9.33
C LEU A 243 23.28 -6.70 -8.57
N ARG A 244 23.27 -7.75 -7.73
CA ARG A 244 24.48 -8.17 -6.98
C ARG A 244 25.56 -8.82 -7.84
N SER A 245 25.25 -9.09 -9.11
CA SER A 245 26.19 -9.63 -10.10
C SER A 245 26.69 -8.51 -11.03
N PRO A 246 27.85 -8.66 -11.71
CA PRO A 246 28.37 -7.64 -12.64
C PRO A 246 27.43 -7.26 -13.79
N GLN A 247 26.44 -8.12 -14.08
CA GLN A 247 25.37 -7.88 -15.05
C GLN A 247 24.03 -8.16 -14.37
N PRO A 248 22.94 -7.40 -14.70
CA PRO A 248 21.61 -7.66 -14.15
C PRO A 248 21.17 -9.11 -14.38
N ARG A 249 20.95 -9.84 -13.28
CA ARG A 249 20.57 -11.26 -13.34
C ARG A 249 19.04 -11.38 -13.23
N PRO A 250 18.35 -12.03 -14.19
CA PRO A 250 16.90 -12.19 -14.10
C PRO A 250 16.51 -13.05 -12.89
N THR A 251 15.50 -12.60 -12.13
CA THR A 251 14.87 -13.40 -11.07
C THR A 251 13.75 -14.27 -11.65
N ALA A 252 13.07 -15.07 -10.82
CA ALA A 252 11.93 -15.84 -11.31
C ALA A 252 10.77 -14.95 -11.78
N ILE A 253 10.60 -13.77 -11.17
CA ILE A 253 9.60 -12.78 -11.61
C ILE A 253 9.88 -12.36 -13.06
N ALA A 254 11.14 -12.23 -13.49
CA ALA A 254 11.46 -11.89 -14.88
C ALA A 254 10.88 -12.87 -15.90
N LYS A 255 10.85 -14.17 -15.56
CA LYS A 255 10.21 -15.17 -16.42
C LYS A 255 8.70 -14.99 -16.41
N LEU A 256 8.09 -14.85 -15.24
CA LEU A 256 6.64 -14.66 -15.12
C LEU A 256 6.16 -13.41 -15.87
N VAL A 257 6.80 -12.27 -15.66
CA VAL A 257 6.49 -11.00 -16.35
C VAL A 257 6.60 -11.15 -17.86
N ARG A 258 7.66 -11.81 -18.37
CA ARG A 258 7.81 -12.06 -19.80
C ARG A 258 6.70 -12.95 -20.34
N ASP A 259 6.37 -14.04 -19.65
CA ASP A 259 5.32 -14.96 -20.08
C ASP A 259 3.98 -14.21 -20.18
N LEU A 260 3.60 -13.48 -19.12
CA LEU A 260 2.38 -12.67 -19.08
C LEU A 260 2.34 -11.58 -20.17
N ALA A 261 3.41 -10.79 -20.32
CA ALA A 261 3.49 -9.70 -21.29
C ALA A 261 3.47 -10.17 -22.76
N THR A 262 3.82 -11.43 -23.01
CA THR A 262 3.79 -12.04 -24.36
C THR A 262 2.55 -12.88 -24.62
N GLY A 263 1.59 -12.91 -23.68
CA GLY A 263 0.37 -13.71 -23.79
C GLY A 263 0.59 -15.22 -23.61
N ASN A 264 1.76 -15.62 -23.10
CA ASN A 264 2.05 -17.02 -22.78
C ASN A 264 1.46 -17.37 -21.41
N GLN A 265 0.81 -18.53 -21.31
CA GLN A 265 0.33 -19.04 -20.02
C GLN A 265 1.54 -19.42 -19.14
N PRO A 266 1.72 -18.78 -17.97
CA PRO A 266 2.81 -19.16 -17.08
C PRO A 266 2.62 -20.59 -16.58
N TYR A 267 3.65 -21.42 -16.69
CA TYR A 267 3.65 -22.76 -16.11
C TYR A 267 4.65 -22.83 -14.95
N HIS A 268 4.12 -22.84 -13.74
CA HIS A 268 4.90 -23.10 -12.52
C HIS A 268 3.99 -23.75 -11.46
N PRO A 269 4.33 -24.93 -10.91
CA PRO A 269 3.46 -25.64 -9.95
C PRO A 269 2.99 -24.79 -8.76
N LEU A 270 3.84 -23.86 -8.30
CA LEU A 270 3.51 -22.91 -7.22
C LEU A 270 2.28 -22.04 -7.50
N LEU A 271 2.00 -21.70 -8.77
CA LEU A 271 0.86 -20.84 -9.13
C LEU A 271 -0.48 -21.56 -8.95
N ASN A 272 -0.47 -22.89 -8.79
CA ASN A 272 -1.66 -23.69 -8.48
C ASN A 272 -1.91 -23.82 -6.97
N THR A 273 -1.09 -23.16 -6.14
CA THR A 273 -1.22 -23.17 -4.68
C THR A 273 -1.46 -21.76 -4.18
N PRO A 274 -2.40 -21.55 -3.23
CA PRO A 274 -2.66 -20.23 -2.66
C PRO A 274 -1.39 -19.64 -2.02
N GLY A 275 -1.24 -18.31 -2.01
CA GLY A 275 -0.22 -17.64 -1.19
C GLY A 275 -0.43 -17.89 0.29
N TRP A 276 0.56 -17.59 1.13
CA TRP A 276 0.44 -17.78 2.58
C TRP A 276 -0.77 -17.02 3.17
N TRP A 277 -1.16 -15.90 2.57
CA TRP A 277 -2.29 -15.07 2.97
C TRP A 277 -3.67 -15.68 2.73
N HIS A 278 -3.77 -16.70 1.87
CA HIS A 278 -5.01 -17.45 1.61
C HIS A 278 -5.01 -18.82 2.26
N ARG A 279 -3.89 -19.21 2.87
CA ARG A 279 -3.82 -20.47 3.59
C ARG A 279 -4.34 -20.20 4.99
N PRO A 280 -5.30 -20.99 5.50
CA PRO A 280 -5.48 -21.04 6.94
C PRO A 280 -4.14 -21.50 7.48
N GLU A 281 -3.37 -20.59 8.08
CA GLU A 281 -2.32 -21.05 8.97
C GLU A 281 -3.02 -21.97 9.98
N PRO A 282 -2.49 -23.17 10.26
CA PRO A 282 -3.04 -23.93 11.36
C PRO A 282 -3.00 -23.00 12.57
N GLY A 283 -4.16 -22.70 13.13
CA GLY A 283 -4.36 -21.83 14.29
C GLY A 283 -3.75 -22.40 15.57
N ASN A 284 -2.50 -22.83 15.50
CA ASN A 284 -1.70 -23.24 16.62
C ASN A 284 -0.94 -22.01 17.08
N LYS A 285 -1.48 -21.38 18.12
CA LYS A 285 -0.64 -20.67 19.09
C LYS A 285 0.46 -21.66 19.49
N PHE A 286 1.71 -21.32 19.23
CA PHE A 286 2.84 -22.10 19.73
C PHE A 286 3.19 -21.55 21.12
N VAL A 287 3.07 -22.40 22.14
CA VAL A 287 3.58 -22.08 23.48
C VAL A 287 5.10 -22.22 23.40
N VAL A 288 5.81 -21.10 23.49
CA VAL A 288 7.29 -21.08 23.46
C VAL A 288 7.87 -21.18 24.88
N ALA A 289 7.14 -20.64 25.88
CA ALA A 289 7.38 -20.79 27.31
C ALA A 289 6.02 -20.78 28.04
N GLU A 290 5.92 -21.37 29.24
CA GLU A 290 4.64 -21.50 29.98
C GLU A 290 3.96 -20.16 30.30
N ASP A 291 4.70 -19.05 30.21
CA ASP A 291 4.28 -17.68 30.50
C ASP A 291 4.16 -16.77 29.25
N ALA A 292 4.48 -17.27 28.04
CA ALA A 292 4.49 -16.47 26.83
C ALA A 292 3.68 -17.11 25.67
N ILE A 293 2.68 -16.37 25.20
CA ILE A 293 1.91 -16.70 23.99
C ILE A 293 2.33 -15.72 22.90
N ILE A 294 2.88 -16.23 21.80
CA ILE A 294 3.38 -15.39 20.70
C ILE A 294 2.66 -15.78 19.42
N SER A 295 2.30 -14.77 18.62
CA SER A 295 1.73 -15.01 17.30
C SER A 295 2.77 -15.72 16.41
N PRO A 296 2.37 -16.74 15.62
CA PRO A 296 3.27 -17.44 14.70
C PRO A 296 4.06 -16.51 13.76
N THR A 297 3.49 -15.34 13.44
CA THR A 297 4.14 -14.29 12.64
C THR A 297 5.46 -13.81 13.24
N TYR A 298 5.61 -13.82 14.56
CA TYR A 298 6.80 -13.31 15.25
C TYR A 298 7.75 -14.42 15.72
N ILE A 299 7.49 -15.68 15.35
CA ILE A 299 8.38 -16.80 15.66
C ILE A 299 9.78 -16.59 15.07
N PRO A 300 9.94 -16.14 13.81
CA PRO A 300 11.28 -15.86 13.28
C PRO A 300 12.03 -14.81 14.10
N ASP A 301 11.37 -13.71 14.46
CA ASP A 301 11.99 -12.63 15.26
C ASP A 301 12.37 -13.10 16.67
N LEU A 302 11.50 -13.90 17.30
CA LEU A 302 11.77 -14.50 18.61
C LEU A 302 12.96 -15.46 18.54
N VAL A 303 13.02 -16.29 17.50
CA VAL A 303 14.12 -17.25 17.29
C VAL A 303 15.43 -16.50 17.07
N HIS A 304 15.43 -15.47 16.22
CA HIS A 304 16.61 -14.65 15.98
C HIS A 304 17.09 -13.93 17.25
N THR A 305 16.18 -13.28 17.98
CA THR A 305 16.52 -12.61 19.24
C THR A 305 17.05 -13.60 20.29
N SER A 306 16.47 -14.79 20.37
CA SER A 306 16.90 -15.84 21.30
C SER A 306 18.27 -16.41 20.93
N LEU A 307 18.57 -16.54 19.63
CA LEU A 307 19.88 -16.95 19.14
C LEU A 307 20.93 -15.87 19.39
N ASP A 308 20.60 -14.60 19.20
CA ASP A 308 21.50 -13.49 19.50
C ASP A 308 21.85 -13.46 21.00
N LEU A 309 20.86 -13.58 21.89
CA LEU A 309 21.09 -13.70 23.34
C LEU A 309 21.96 -14.92 23.71
N LEU A 310 21.73 -16.07 23.06
CA LEU A 310 22.51 -17.28 23.29
C LEU A 310 23.97 -17.14 22.84
N ILE A 311 24.21 -16.46 21.72
CA ILE A 311 25.55 -16.26 21.14
C ILE A 311 26.31 -15.20 21.93
N ASP A 312 25.65 -14.11 22.29
CA ASP A 312 26.25 -12.98 23.00
C ASP A 312 26.43 -13.27 24.50
N GLY A 313 25.88 -14.40 25.00
CA GLY A 313 26.00 -14.80 26.40
C GLY A 313 25.24 -13.89 27.37
N GLU A 314 24.38 -13.03 26.83
CA GLU A 314 23.54 -12.11 27.57
C GLU A 314 22.41 -12.91 28.24
N SER A 315 22.50 -13.07 29.56
CA SER A 315 21.34 -13.45 30.36
C SER A 315 20.42 -12.24 30.42
N GLY A 316 19.25 -12.30 29.77
CA GLY A 316 18.28 -11.20 29.71
C GLY A 316 17.99 -10.53 31.07
N LEU A 317 17.50 -9.29 31.02
CA LEU A 317 17.23 -8.37 32.14
C LEU A 317 16.71 -9.04 33.43
#